data_AF-A0A8T4FGL5-F1
#
_entry.id   AF-A0A8T4FGL5-F1
#
_cell.length_a   1.000
_cell.length_b   1.000
_cell.length_c   1.000
_cell.angle_alpha   90.00
_cell.angle_beta   90.00
_cell.angle_gamma   90.00
#
_symmetry.space_group_name_H-M   'P 1'
#
loop_
_entity.id
_entity.type
_entity.pdbx_description
1 polymer ?
#
loop_
_entity_poly.entity_id
_entity_poly.type
_entity_poly.pdbx_seq_one_letter_code
_entity_poly.pdbx_strand_id
1 'polypeptide(L)'
;MYGRWEARVKVDAGGGYAPNVLLWPNKGKWPDDGEINLLEIPAADRQKGLHYLHNRDKFNKCDWPLHADFTHWHTVAVEWLPQSVTFYLDGRRTLRVTDPSLIPSTRPMELVLQLDPGCDNGFITECRGPNTPRWVRMYVDWVKVYRRR
;
A
#
# COMPACT_ATOMS: atom_id res chain seq x y z
N MET A 1 -13.79 -7.31 -8.60
CA MET A 1 -15.02 -6.93 -7.85
C MET A 1 -14.81 -5.55 -7.23
N TYR A 2 -15.87 -4.85 -6.84
CA TYR A 2 -15.78 -3.71 -5.92
C TYR A 2 -16.05 -4.16 -4.49
N GLY A 3 -15.49 -3.46 -3.51
CA GLY A 3 -15.55 -3.89 -2.12
C GLY A 3 -14.61 -3.13 -1.20
N ARG A 4 -14.31 -3.75 -0.07
CA ARG A 4 -13.37 -3.26 0.94
C ARG A 4 -12.35 -4.33 1.26
N TRP A 5 -11.09 -3.94 1.36
CA TRP A 5 -9.97 -4.78 1.75
C TRP A 5 -9.32 -4.20 2.99
N GLU A 6 -8.99 -5.07 3.92
CA GLU A 6 -8.36 -4.72 5.19
C GLU A 6 -7.22 -5.70 5.47
N ALA A 7 -6.10 -5.18 5.96
CA ALA A 7 -5.01 -5.98 6.50
C ALA A 7 -4.52 -5.37 7.81
N ARG A 8 -4.31 -6.21 8.81
CA ARG A 8 -3.68 -5.80 10.08
C ARG A 8 -2.22 -6.22 10.07
N VAL A 9 -1.34 -5.23 10.05
CA VAL A 9 0.10 -5.41 9.82
C VAL A 9 0.95 -4.64 10.82
N LYS A 10 2.17 -5.12 11.03
CA LYS A 10 3.28 -4.36 11.64
C LYS A 10 4.58 -4.75 10.96
N VAL A 11 5.59 -3.89 11.02
CA VAL A 11 6.84 -4.10 10.31
C VAL A 11 8.04 -3.83 11.22
N ASP A 12 9.04 -4.71 11.18
CA ASP A 12 10.34 -4.43 11.81
C ASP A 12 10.98 -3.15 11.21
N ALA A 13 11.58 -2.33 12.06
CA ALA A 13 12.46 -1.25 11.59
C ALA A 13 13.75 -1.82 10.98
N GLY A 14 14.29 -1.10 9.98
CA GLY A 14 15.53 -1.44 9.31
C GLY A 14 15.51 -1.14 7.81
N GLY A 15 16.64 -0.70 7.28
CA GLY A 15 16.82 -0.37 5.87
C GLY A 15 16.83 -1.59 4.94
N GLY A 16 16.77 -1.31 3.64
CA GLY A 16 16.89 -2.28 2.56
C GLY A 16 15.60 -2.99 2.15
N TYR A 17 14.46 -2.60 2.72
CA TYR A 17 13.16 -3.22 2.44
C TYR A 17 12.02 -2.20 2.46
N ALA A 18 11.07 -2.34 1.53
CA ALA A 18 9.79 -1.64 1.51
C ALA A 18 8.63 -2.63 1.66
N PRO A 19 7.93 -2.64 2.80
CA PRO A 19 6.66 -3.36 2.97
C PRO A 19 5.55 -2.70 2.17
N ASN A 20 4.77 -3.54 1.47
CA ASN A 20 3.68 -3.12 0.60
C ASN A 20 2.41 -3.95 0.84
N VAL A 21 1.28 -3.26 0.98
CA VAL A 21 -0.07 -3.83 1.04
C VAL A 21 -0.89 -3.17 -0.08
N LEU A 22 -1.32 -3.95 -1.07
CA LEU A 22 -1.89 -3.37 -2.28
C LEU A 22 -2.95 -4.24 -2.95
N LEU A 23 -3.69 -3.64 -3.88
CA LEU A 23 -4.51 -4.33 -4.85
C LEU A 23 -3.84 -4.31 -6.21
N TRP A 24 -3.60 -5.49 -6.78
CA TRP A 24 -2.97 -5.69 -8.07
C TRP A 24 -3.96 -6.28 -9.09
N PRO A 25 -3.99 -5.82 -10.35
CA PRO A 25 -4.87 -6.37 -11.37
C PRO A 25 -4.46 -7.79 -11.73
N ASN A 26 -5.41 -8.73 -11.71
CA ASN A 26 -5.10 -10.15 -11.95
C ASN A 26 -4.67 -10.47 -13.39
N LYS A 27 -4.99 -9.58 -14.32
CA LYS A 27 -4.66 -9.64 -15.74
C LYS A 27 -4.47 -8.21 -16.23
N GLY A 28 -3.62 -8.06 -17.24
CA GLY A 28 -3.48 -6.79 -17.93
C GLY A 28 -2.04 -6.33 -18.10
N LYS A 29 -1.91 -5.09 -18.55
CA LYS A 29 -0.68 -4.34 -18.77
C LYS A 29 -0.57 -3.27 -17.71
N TRP A 30 0.39 -3.41 -16.80
CA TRP A 30 0.72 -2.35 -15.86
C TRP A 30 1.46 -1.19 -16.59
N PRO A 31 1.23 0.09 -16.21
CA PRO A 31 0.28 0.58 -15.21
C PRO A 31 -1.13 0.83 -15.76
N ASP A 32 -1.42 0.47 -17.01
CA ASP A 32 -2.71 0.80 -17.66
C ASP A 32 -3.91 0.22 -16.90
N ASP A 33 -3.76 -0.98 -16.35
CA ASP A 33 -4.79 -1.67 -15.57
C ASP A 33 -4.84 -1.27 -14.09
N GLY A 34 -3.96 -0.36 -13.71
CA GLY A 34 -3.91 0.32 -12.42
C GLY A 34 -3.43 -0.52 -11.25
N GLU A 35 -3.25 0.14 -10.12
CA GLU A 35 -2.77 -0.44 -8.86
C GLU A 35 -3.24 0.44 -7.71
N ILE A 36 -3.60 -0.16 -6.58
CA ILE A 36 -4.05 0.56 -5.38
C ILE A 36 -3.19 0.14 -4.19
N ASN A 37 -2.19 0.94 -3.82
CA ASN A 37 -1.39 0.68 -2.64
C ASN A 37 -2.07 1.26 -1.40
N LEU A 38 -2.56 0.38 -0.53
CA LEU A 38 -3.11 0.72 0.77
C LEU A 38 -2.01 1.24 1.70
N LEU A 39 -0.80 0.71 1.59
CA LEU A 39 0.33 1.07 2.41
C LEU A 39 1.62 0.67 1.70
N GLU A 40 2.49 1.65 1.48
CA GLU A 40 3.90 1.43 1.14
C GLU A 40 4.79 2.14 2.17
N ILE A 41 5.81 1.48 2.72
CA ILE A 41 6.69 2.07 3.74
C ILE A 41 8.14 2.10 3.24
N PRO A 42 8.58 3.20 2.59
CA PRO A 42 9.97 3.34 2.14
C PRO A 42 10.96 3.70 3.26
N ALA A 43 10.45 4.21 4.39
CA ALA A 43 11.26 4.70 5.50
C ALA A 43 11.77 3.54 6.36
N ALA A 44 13.07 3.52 6.66
CA ALA A 44 13.70 2.49 7.49
C ALA A 44 13.24 2.52 8.96
N ASP A 45 12.90 3.71 9.46
CA ASP A 45 12.35 3.92 10.81
C ASP A 45 10.87 3.52 10.94
N ARG A 46 10.22 3.22 9.80
CA ARG A 46 8.80 2.86 9.70
C ARG A 46 7.85 3.93 10.27
N GLN A 47 8.24 5.20 10.27
CA GLN A 47 7.41 6.32 10.77
C GLN A 47 6.62 7.04 9.68
N LYS A 48 6.90 6.72 8.41
CA LYS A 48 6.25 7.30 7.24
C LYS A 48 5.90 6.22 6.22
N GLY A 49 4.62 6.15 5.87
CA GLY A 49 4.07 5.34 4.80
C GLY A 49 3.36 6.19 3.75
N LEU A 50 2.85 5.53 2.72
CA LEU A 50 2.23 6.17 1.56
C LEU A 50 0.99 5.37 1.12
N HIS A 51 -0.05 6.10 0.70
CA HIS A 51 -1.07 5.56 -0.19
C HIS A 51 -0.69 5.91 -1.62
N TYR A 52 -0.86 4.98 -2.55
CA TYR A 52 -0.67 5.23 -3.98
C TYR A 52 -1.81 4.71 -4.85
N LEU A 53 -2.01 5.41 -5.96
CA LEU A 53 -2.77 4.93 -7.12
C LEU A 53 -1.86 5.01 -8.34
N HIS A 54 -1.71 3.89 -9.05
CA HIS A 54 -1.07 3.86 -10.36
C HIS A 54 -2.14 3.69 -11.44
N ASN A 55 -1.98 4.39 -12.56
CA ASN A 55 -2.78 4.22 -13.78
C ASN A 55 -2.02 4.75 -15.02
N ARG A 56 -2.57 4.50 -16.21
CA ARG A 56 -2.02 4.93 -17.51
C ARG A 56 -1.70 6.43 -17.57
N ASP A 57 -2.63 7.28 -17.15
CA ASP A 57 -2.59 8.73 -17.40
C ASP A 57 -1.69 9.47 -16.40
N LYS A 58 -1.44 8.86 -15.24
CA LYS A 58 -0.60 9.39 -14.17
C LYS A 58 0.36 8.30 -13.71
N PHE A 59 1.45 8.12 -14.48
CA PHE A 59 2.61 7.36 -14.03
C PHE A 59 3.08 7.92 -12.67
N ASN A 60 2.80 7.18 -11.59
CA ASN A 60 3.42 7.29 -10.26
C ASN A 60 3.41 8.69 -9.59
N LYS A 61 2.27 9.39 -9.45
CA LYS A 61 2.29 10.75 -8.84
C LYS A 61 1.17 11.12 -7.88
N CYS A 62 0.48 10.13 -7.32
CA CYS A 62 -0.40 10.43 -6.20
C CYS A 62 0.08 9.68 -4.97
N ASP A 63 1.22 10.15 -4.44
CA ASP A 63 1.74 9.75 -3.15
C ASP A 63 1.07 10.60 -2.07
N TRP A 64 0.21 9.99 -1.28
CA TRP A 64 -0.36 10.67 -0.12
C TRP A 64 0.35 10.18 1.14
N PRO A 65 1.09 11.06 1.83
CA PRO A 65 1.84 10.67 3.02
C PRO A 65 0.90 10.23 4.14
N LEU A 66 1.32 9.17 4.81
CA LEU A 66 0.70 8.63 6.00
C LEU A 66 1.75 8.57 7.12
N HIS A 67 1.41 9.10 8.29
CA HIS A 67 2.31 9.13 9.44
C HIS A 67 1.73 8.29 10.57
N ALA A 68 2.48 7.27 10.97
CA ALA A 68 2.20 6.40 12.10
C ALA A 68 3.47 5.62 12.44
N ASP A 69 3.52 5.04 13.64
CA ASP A 69 4.60 4.13 14.00
C ASP A 69 4.27 2.71 13.54
N PHE A 70 4.64 2.37 12.30
CA PHE A 70 4.32 1.08 11.70
C PHE A 70 5.10 -0.10 12.29
N THR A 71 5.92 0.13 13.32
CA THR A 71 6.46 -0.95 14.16
C THR A 71 5.41 -1.54 15.10
N HIS A 72 4.30 -0.83 15.32
CA HIS A 72 3.11 -1.29 16.02
C HIS A 72 2.04 -1.82 15.06
N TRP A 73 1.07 -2.55 15.62
CA TRP A 73 -0.04 -3.11 14.83
C TRP A 73 -1.01 -2.03 14.37
N HIS A 74 -1.14 -1.89 13.05
CA HIS A 74 -2.08 -1.00 12.40
C HIS A 74 -3.01 -1.77 11.46
N THR A 75 -4.23 -1.30 11.32
CA THR A 75 -5.18 -1.81 10.32
C THR A 75 -5.25 -0.84 9.17
N VAL A 76 -4.73 -1.24 8.01
CA VAL A 76 -4.86 -0.48 6.76
C VAL A 76 -6.02 -1.01 5.96
N ALA A 77 -6.76 -0.12 5.33
CA ALA A 77 -7.89 -0.51 4.50
C ALA A 77 -8.07 0.39 3.29
N VAL A 78 -8.66 -0.19 2.25
CA VAL A 78 -9.24 0.57 1.15
C VAL A 78 -10.65 0.10 0.86
N GLU A 79 -11.53 1.05 0.60
CA GLU A 79 -12.80 0.83 -0.05
C GLU A 79 -12.69 1.31 -1.50
N TRP A 80 -12.89 0.40 -2.45
CA TRP A 80 -12.85 0.69 -3.88
C TRP A 80 -14.22 0.46 -4.51
N LEU A 81 -14.77 1.56 -5.02
CA LEU A 81 -16.10 1.69 -5.61
C LEU A 81 -15.99 2.33 -7.00
N PRO A 82 -17.04 2.24 -7.85
CA PRO A 82 -16.96 2.77 -9.21
C PRO A 82 -16.69 4.27 -9.32
N GLN A 83 -16.97 5.04 -8.27
CA GLN A 83 -16.85 6.50 -8.26
C GLN A 83 -15.89 7.01 -7.19
N SER A 84 -15.28 6.11 -6.39
CA SER A 84 -14.32 6.54 -5.38
C SER A 84 -13.40 5.43 -4.90
N VAL A 85 -12.18 5.82 -4.54
CA VAL A 85 -11.27 5.03 -3.70
C VAL A 85 -11.11 5.76 -2.37
N THR A 86 -11.38 5.08 -1.26
CA THR A 86 -11.27 5.66 0.08
C THR A 86 -10.33 4.84 0.93
N PHE A 87 -9.28 5.46 1.46
CA PHE A 87 -8.26 4.82 2.28
C PHE A 87 -8.50 5.09 3.77
N TYR A 88 -8.07 4.14 4.60
CA TYR A 88 -8.21 4.21 6.05
C TYR A 88 -6.97 3.68 6.75
N LEU A 89 -6.67 4.29 7.90
CA LEU A 89 -5.74 3.79 8.90
C LEU A 89 -6.48 3.69 10.24
N ASP A 90 -6.46 2.51 10.85
CA ASP A 90 -7.13 2.20 12.13
C ASP A 90 -8.60 2.63 12.17
N GLY A 91 -9.31 2.35 11.07
CA GLY A 91 -10.73 2.68 10.91
C GLY A 91 -11.03 4.15 10.62
N ARG A 92 -10.03 5.04 10.66
CA ARG A 92 -10.19 6.46 10.32
C ARG A 92 -9.87 6.69 8.85
N ARG A 93 -10.74 7.41 8.15
CA ARG A 93 -10.51 7.80 6.76
C ARG A 93 -9.32 8.75 6.66
N THR A 94 -8.32 8.38 5.88
CA THR A 94 -7.10 9.19 5.64
C THR A 94 -7.17 9.92 4.31
N LEU A 95 -7.79 9.32 3.30
CA LEU A 95 -7.90 9.88 1.95
C LEU A 95 -9.18 9.44 1.26
N ARG A 96 -9.74 10.30 0.41
CA ARG A 96 -10.81 9.94 -0.53
C ARG A 96 -10.51 10.53 -1.90
N VAL A 97 -10.41 9.67 -2.91
CA VAL A 97 -10.20 10.02 -4.31
C VAL A 97 -11.51 9.85 -5.04
N THR A 98 -11.94 10.90 -5.76
CA THR A 98 -13.17 10.91 -6.58
C THR A 98 -12.92 11.33 -8.02
N ASP A 99 -11.69 11.71 -8.38
CA ASP A 99 -11.33 12.02 -9.76
C ASP A 99 -11.39 10.73 -10.59
N PRO A 100 -12.30 10.61 -11.57
CA PRO A 100 -12.45 9.41 -12.37
C PRO A 100 -11.17 9.02 -13.14
N SER A 101 -10.32 10.00 -13.48
CA SER A 101 -9.06 9.75 -14.17
C SER A 101 -8.02 9.05 -13.29
N LEU A 102 -8.18 9.11 -11.96
CA LEU A 102 -7.28 8.48 -11.00
C LEU A 102 -7.73 7.07 -10.58
N ILE A 103 -9.02 6.77 -10.69
CA ILE A 103 -9.61 5.56 -10.14
C ILE A 103 -9.40 4.38 -11.11
N PRO A 104 -8.70 3.31 -10.70
CA PRO A 104 -8.59 2.12 -11.53
C PRO A 104 -9.96 1.54 -11.85
N SER A 105 -10.18 1.19 -13.13
CA SER A 105 -11.45 0.64 -13.61
C SER A 105 -11.37 -0.86 -13.91
N THR A 106 -10.16 -1.38 -14.18
CA THR A 106 -9.90 -2.80 -14.44
C THR A 106 -10.22 -3.65 -13.23
N ARG A 107 -10.97 -4.75 -13.45
CA ARG A 107 -11.41 -5.69 -12.41
C ARG A 107 -11.33 -7.12 -12.95
N PRO A 108 -11.08 -8.11 -12.07
CA PRO A 108 -10.84 -8.00 -10.63
C PRO A 108 -9.39 -7.61 -10.29
N MET A 109 -9.20 -7.07 -9.08
CA MET A 109 -7.88 -6.96 -8.46
C MET A 109 -7.79 -7.91 -7.26
N GLU A 110 -6.58 -8.36 -6.97
CA GLU A 110 -6.23 -9.27 -5.88
C GLU A 110 -5.45 -8.53 -4.81
N LEU A 111 -5.64 -8.91 -3.54
CA LEU A 111 -4.82 -8.37 -2.46
C LEU A 111 -3.44 -9.01 -2.52
N VAL A 112 -2.41 -8.16 -2.54
CA VAL A 112 -1.01 -8.57 -2.52
C VAL A 112 -0.34 -7.97 -1.28
N LEU A 113 0.49 -8.80 -0.64
CA LEU A 113 1.29 -8.47 0.52
C LEU A 113 2.75 -8.76 0.17
N GLN A 114 3.58 -7.73 0.14
CA GLN A 114 4.95 -7.81 -0.32
C GLN A 114 5.91 -7.18 0.69
N LEU A 115 7.15 -7.68 0.68
CA LEU A 115 8.27 -7.07 1.35
C LEU A 115 9.39 -6.95 0.32
N ASP A 116 9.40 -5.83 -0.38
CA ASP A 116 10.25 -5.67 -1.54
C ASP A 116 11.69 -5.36 -1.11
N PRO A 117 12.67 -6.16 -1.55
CA PRO A 117 14.07 -5.87 -1.29
C PRO A 117 14.57 -4.79 -2.24
N GLY A 118 15.48 -3.96 -1.75
CA GLY A 118 16.18 -3.01 -2.60
C GLY A 118 17.00 -2.05 -1.79
N CYS A 119 17.72 -1.17 -2.47
CA CYS A 119 18.54 -0.16 -1.83
C CYS A 119 18.57 1.08 -2.72
N ASP A 120 18.29 2.24 -2.13
CA ASP A 120 18.53 3.57 -2.70
C ASP A 120 18.13 3.72 -4.18
N ASN A 121 16.97 3.17 -4.54
CA ASN A 121 16.41 3.23 -5.89
C ASN A 121 15.52 4.47 -6.11
N GLY A 122 15.69 5.49 -5.26
CA GLY A 122 14.83 6.68 -5.20
C GLY A 122 13.52 6.48 -4.43
N PHE A 123 13.11 5.23 -4.13
CA PHE A 123 11.96 4.92 -3.28
C PHE A 123 12.40 4.45 -1.90
N ILE A 124 13.20 3.39 -1.81
CA ILE A 124 13.73 2.88 -0.54
C ILE A 124 14.80 3.85 -0.02
N THR A 125 14.51 4.47 1.12
CA THR A 125 15.29 5.62 1.65
C THR A 125 16.64 5.26 2.26
N GLU A 126 16.85 4.01 2.64
CA GLU A 126 18.08 3.57 3.30
C GLU A 126 18.43 2.13 2.92
N CYS A 127 19.72 1.88 2.69
CA CYS A 127 20.28 0.55 2.47
C CYS A 127 20.31 -0.27 3.76
N ARG A 128 20.54 -1.59 3.67
CA ARG A 128 20.96 -2.36 4.85
C ARG A 128 22.30 -1.84 5.35
N GLY A 129 22.39 -1.54 6.64
CA GLY A 129 23.60 -1.05 7.31
C GLY A 129 23.88 -1.77 8.63
N PRO A 130 24.91 -1.35 9.39
CA PRO A 130 25.27 -1.97 10.67
C PRO A 130 24.13 -2.02 11.70
N ASN A 131 23.20 -1.07 11.63
CA ASN A 131 22.04 -0.98 12.53
C ASN A 131 20.82 -1.76 12.01
N THR A 132 20.88 -2.34 10.82
CA THR A 132 19.76 -3.12 10.29
C THR A 132 19.73 -4.51 10.91
N PRO A 133 18.59 -4.96 11.47
CA PRO A 133 18.48 -6.29 12.03
C PRO A 133 18.81 -7.39 11.01
N ARG A 134 19.24 -8.56 11.52
CA ARG A 134 19.50 -9.75 10.68
C ARG A 134 18.29 -10.08 9.79
N TRP A 135 17.09 -9.90 10.31
CA TRP A 135 15.83 -10.12 9.61
C TRP A 135 14.96 -8.88 9.73
N VAL A 136 14.43 -8.40 8.62
CA VAL A 136 13.35 -7.42 8.58
C VAL A 136 12.10 -8.17 8.14
N ARG A 137 11.01 -8.06 8.90
CA ARG A 137 9.77 -8.81 8.65
C ARG A 137 8.58 -7.87 8.58
N MET A 138 7.65 -8.20 7.68
CA MET A 138 6.28 -7.74 7.77
C MET A 138 5.45 -8.86 8.41
N TYR A 139 4.78 -8.55 9.51
CA TYR A 139 3.86 -9.46 10.18
C TYR A 139 2.44 -9.11 9.75
N VAL A 140 1.64 -10.15 9.53
CA VAL A 140 0.24 -10.03 9.15
C VAL A 140 -0.56 -10.84 10.16
N ASP A 141 -1.41 -10.15 10.92
CA ASP A 141 -2.31 -10.80 11.88
C ASP A 141 -3.50 -11.41 11.14
N TRP A 142 -4.16 -10.59 10.32
CA TRP A 142 -5.30 -11.04 9.52
C TRP A 142 -5.49 -10.18 8.28
N VAL A 143 -6.26 -10.75 7.34
CA VAL A 143 -6.81 -10.08 6.16
C VAL A 143 -8.32 -10.28 6.13
N LYS A 144 -9.07 -9.24 5.74
CA LYS A 144 -10.51 -9.33 5.47
C LYS A 144 -10.85 -8.67 4.15
N VAL A 145 -11.71 -9.34 3.39
CA VAL A 145 -12.23 -8.84 2.11
C VAL A 145 -13.74 -8.88 2.15
N TYR A 146 -14.36 -7.73 1.91
CA TYR A 146 -15.80 -7.56 1.93
C TYR A 146 -16.26 -7.20 0.52
N ARG A 147 -17.25 -7.94 0.02
CA ARG A 147 -17.93 -7.56 -1.22
C ARG A 147 -19.02 -6.55 -0.89
N ARG A 148 -19.18 -5.54 -1.75
CA ARG A 148 -20.38 -4.70 -1.72
C ARG A 148 -21.60 -5.60 -2.00
N ARG A 149 -22.66 -5.42 -1.20
CA ARG A 149 -23.97 -6.03 -1.47
C ARG A 149 -24.67 -5.28 -2.60
#